data_AF-A0A6V7KQB7-F1
#
_entry.id   AF-A0A6V7KQB7-F1
#
_cell.length_a   1.000
_cell.length_b   1.000
_cell.length_c   1.000
_cell.angle_alpha   90.00
_cell.angle_beta   90.00
_cell.angle_gamma   90.00
#
_symmetry.space_group_name_H-M   'P 1'
#
loop_
_entity.id
_entity.type
_entity.pdbx_description
1 polymer ?
#
loop_
_entity_poly.entity_id
_entity_poly.type
_entity_poly.pdbx_seq_one_letter_code
_entity_poly.pdbx_strand_id
1 'polypeptide(L)'
;NSPKRQNFLKEFQAFLDMKPHKMLRAAATRWLSLHQVATRVNQKWVALKLFFIDAITTDNSLKTPEQFLHDMEDQQSNKQNILGFPEFVLPYFNNLNLLMQSEEPQICNLYGAVEQVLKTIMGFYIKPDVLKNRPVMKVEYKNPINFRSLEEIYCGAKDYHR
;
A
#
# COMPACT_ATOMS: atom_id res chain seq x y z
N ASN A 1 13.74 16.98 -3.13
CA ASN A 1 13.37 17.38 -4.50
C ASN A 1 14.50 18.20 -5.11
N SER A 2 15.63 17.57 -5.44
CA SER A 2 16.72 18.25 -6.15
C SER A 2 16.47 18.13 -7.67
N PRO A 3 16.65 19.21 -8.46
CA PRO A 3 16.52 19.18 -9.92
C PRO A 3 17.39 18.09 -10.57
N LYS A 4 18.61 17.89 -10.05
CA LYS A 4 19.54 16.84 -10.51
C LYS A 4 18.91 15.44 -10.41
N ARG A 5 18.32 15.12 -9.25
CA ARG A 5 17.65 13.82 -9.02
C ARG A 5 16.40 13.63 -9.87
N GLN A 6 15.71 14.71 -10.23
CA GLN A 6 14.51 14.64 -11.06
C GLN A 6 14.85 14.42 -12.54
N ASN A 7 15.91 15.05 -13.06
CA ASN A 7 16.38 14.80 -14.43
C ASN A 7 16.92 13.37 -14.57
N PHE A 8 17.73 12.91 -13.61
CA PHE A 8 18.21 11.53 -13.60
C PHE A 8 17.06 10.51 -13.59
N LEU A 9 16.02 10.74 -12.79
CA LEU A 9 14.82 9.88 -12.80
C LEU A 9 14.13 9.84 -14.17
N LYS A 10 14.06 10.97 -14.89
CA LYS A 10 13.45 11.03 -16.22
C LYS A 10 14.27 10.23 -17.24
N GLU A 11 15.60 10.42 -17.23
CA GLU A 11 16.52 9.69 -18.11
C GLU A 11 16.43 8.18 -17.86
N PHE A 12 16.43 7.77 -16.59
CA PHE A 12 16.31 6.37 -16.20
C PHE A 12 14.94 5.76 -16.54
N GLN A 13 13.86 6.56 -16.43
CA GLN A 13 12.53 6.14 -16.89
C GLN A 13 12.48 5.92 -18.40
N ALA A 14 13.13 6.78 -19.19
CA ALA A 14 13.23 6.62 -20.64
C ALA A 14 14.09 5.40 -21.02
N PHE A 15 15.20 5.18 -20.31
CA PHE A 15 16.07 4.03 -20.52
C PHE A 15 15.35 2.69 -20.34
N LEU A 16 14.48 2.59 -19.35
CA LEU A 16 13.69 1.37 -19.06
C LEU A 16 12.32 1.33 -19.77
N ASP A 17 12.09 2.19 -20.78
CA ASP A 17 10.82 2.34 -21.51
C ASP A 17 9.59 2.42 -20.58
N MET A 18 9.72 3.19 -19.50
CA MET A 18 8.68 3.38 -18.51
C MET A 18 7.89 4.65 -18.78
N LYS A 19 6.55 4.56 -18.66
CA LYS A 19 5.70 5.76 -18.63
C LYS A 19 6.23 6.77 -17.60
N PRO A 20 6.34 8.07 -17.94
CA PRO A 20 6.92 9.07 -17.05
C PRO A 20 6.08 9.23 -15.79
N HIS A 21 6.72 9.10 -14.63
CA HIS A 21 6.06 9.24 -13.33
C HIS A 21 6.89 10.09 -12.38
N LYS A 22 6.23 11.05 -11.73
CA LYS A 22 6.83 11.80 -10.62
C LYS A 22 6.84 10.92 -9.36
N MET A 23 7.97 10.83 -8.68
CA MET A 23 8.01 10.26 -7.33
C MET A 23 7.20 11.16 -6.39
N LEU A 24 6.19 10.58 -5.75
CA LEU A 24 5.41 11.25 -4.72
C LEU A 24 6.06 11.00 -3.37
N ARG A 25 6.08 12.02 -2.53
CA ARG A 25 6.44 11.87 -1.13
C ARG A 25 5.17 11.54 -0.36
N ALA A 26 5.21 10.51 0.48
CA ALA A 26 4.14 10.25 1.43
C ALA A 26 4.00 11.48 2.34
N ALA A 27 2.86 12.15 2.27
CA ALA A 27 2.51 13.23 3.18
C ALA A 27 1.67 12.64 4.31
N ALA A 28 2.06 12.88 5.56
CA ALA A 28 1.44 12.29 6.74
C ALA A 28 -0.07 12.53 6.85
N THR A 29 -0.59 13.59 6.22
CA THR A 29 -2.01 14.02 6.27
C THR A 29 -2.81 13.79 4.99
N ARG A 30 -2.25 13.14 3.95
CA ARG A 30 -2.98 12.86 2.69
C ARG A 30 -2.97 11.37 2.38
N TRP A 31 -3.95 10.65 2.91
CA TRP A 31 -4.11 9.20 2.71
C TRP A 31 -4.25 8.83 1.23
N LEU A 32 -4.86 9.70 0.40
CA LEU A 32 -4.89 9.52 -1.05
C LEU A 32 -3.50 9.46 -1.68
N SER A 33 -2.55 10.26 -1.18
CA SER A 33 -1.17 10.24 -1.65
C SER A 33 -0.44 8.98 -1.21
N LEU A 34 -0.76 8.44 -0.03
CA LEU A 34 -0.14 7.20 0.46
C LEU A 34 -0.49 6.00 -0.43
N HIS A 35 -1.76 5.89 -0.84
CA HIS A 35 -2.19 4.85 -1.78
C HIS A 35 -1.41 4.94 -3.10
N GLN A 36 -1.35 6.13 -3.69
CA GLN A 36 -0.61 6.36 -4.93
C GLN A 36 0.89 6.07 -4.80
N VAL A 37 1.49 6.33 -3.64
CA VAL A 37 2.89 5.99 -3.36
C VAL A 37 3.06 4.47 -3.32
N ALA A 38 2.25 3.75 -2.54
CA ALA A 38 2.31 2.29 -2.43
C ALA A 38 2.15 1.62 -3.80
N THR A 39 1.12 2.02 -4.58
CA THR A 39 0.90 1.51 -5.94
C THR A 39 2.11 1.75 -6.85
N ARG A 40 2.69 2.96 -6.83
CA ARG A 40 3.85 3.28 -7.70
C ARG A 40 5.10 2.53 -7.31
N VAL A 41 5.36 2.37 -6.03
CA VAL A 41 6.52 1.61 -5.54
C VAL A 41 6.38 0.13 -5.94
N ASN A 42 5.19 -0.46 -5.77
CA ASN A 42 4.93 -1.84 -6.19
C ASN A 42 5.08 -2.01 -7.72
N GLN A 43 4.49 -1.11 -8.52
CA GLN A 43 4.61 -1.14 -9.99
C GLN A 43 6.05 -0.99 -10.50
N LYS A 44 6.89 -0.28 -9.75
CA LYS A 44 8.27 0.04 -10.15
C LYS A 44 9.31 -0.77 -9.38
N TRP A 45 8.90 -1.83 -8.69
CA TRP A 45 9.80 -2.60 -7.83
C TRP A 45 11.02 -3.13 -8.57
N VAL A 46 10.84 -3.74 -9.75
CA VAL A 46 11.94 -4.25 -10.58
C VAL A 46 12.87 -3.13 -11.04
N ALA A 47 12.30 -2.01 -11.51
CA ALA A 47 13.09 -0.85 -11.94
C ALA A 47 13.87 -0.21 -10.78
N LEU A 48 13.31 -0.20 -9.58
CA LEU A 48 14.00 0.25 -8.36
C LEU A 48 15.16 -0.68 -8.00
N LYS A 49 14.99 -2.00 -8.13
CA LYS A 49 16.11 -2.95 -7.96
C LYS A 49 17.24 -2.66 -8.93
N LEU A 50 16.93 -2.55 -10.22
CA LEU A 50 17.92 -2.24 -11.26
C LEU A 50 18.62 -0.90 -11.01
N PHE A 51 17.88 0.11 -10.55
CA PHE A 51 18.45 1.41 -10.17
C PHE A 51 19.50 1.29 -9.06
N PHE A 52 19.21 0.51 -8.01
CA PHE A 52 20.16 0.34 -6.92
C PHE A 52 21.37 -0.51 -7.34
N ILE A 53 21.18 -1.53 -8.19
CA ILE A 53 22.28 -2.31 -8.77
C ILE A 53 23.21 -1.43 -9.61
N ASP A 54 22.65 -0.60 -10.49
CA ASP A 54 23.40 0.34 -11.32
C ASP A 54 24.15 1.39 -10.48
N ALA A 55 23.51 1.90 -9.43
CA ALA A 55 24.13 2.85 -8.51
C ALA A 55 25.34 2.26 -7.77
N ILE A 56 25.26 1.00 -7.31
CA ILE A 56 26.39 0.29 -6.67
C ILE A 56 27.52 0.05 -7.69
N THR A 57 27.16 -0.36 -8.91
CA THR A 57 28.13 -0.64 -9.98
C THR A 57 28.89 0.63 -10.42
N THR A 58 28.20 1.77 -10.42
CA THR A 58 28.77 3.07 -10.84
C THR A 58 29.57 3.74 -9.72
N ASP A 59 29.14 3.61 -8.46
CA ASP A 59 29.82 4.20 -7.30
C ASP A 59 29.75 3.25 -6.09
N ASN A 60 30.80 2.43 -5.99
CA ASN A 60 30.94 1.38 -4.98
C ASN A 60 31.21 1.91 -3.56
N SER A 61 31.15 3.24 -3.34
CA SER A 61 31.30 3.86 -2.02
C SER A 61 29.96 4.10 -1.29
N LEU A 62 28.85 3.88 -2.00
CA LEU A 62 27.51 4.16 -1.50
C LEU A 62 26.96 3.00 -0.67
N LYS A 63 27.13 3.08 0.67
CA LYS A 63 26.56 2.10 1.62
C LYS A 63 25.04 2.03 1.65
N THR A 64 24.36 3.11 1.24
CA THR A 64 22.90 3.23 1.35
C THR A 64 22.15 2.38 0.31
N PRO A 65 22.48 2.44 -1.00
CA PRO A 65 21.97 1.50 -2.01
C PRO A 65 22.15 0.02 -1.67
N GLU A 66 23.31 -0.37 -1.12
CA GLU A 66 23.62 -1.76 -0.75
C GLU A 66 22.67 -2.28 0.34
N GLN A 67 22.46 -1.48 1.39
CA GLN A 67 21.51 -1.79 2.45
C GLN A 67 20.08 -1.91 1.90
N PHE A 68 19.67 -0.98 1.03
CA PHE A 68 18.34 -1.03 0.41
C PHE A 68 18.15 -2.26 -0.49
N LEU A 69 19.17 -2.66 -1.25
CA LEU A 69 19.10 -3.83 -2.11
C LEU A 69 19.00 -5.12 -1.28
N HIS A 70 19.85 -5.26 -0.26
CA HIS A 70 19.76 -6.37 0.71
C HIS A 70 18.36 -6.45 1.35
N ASP A 71 17.84 -5.29 1.78
CA ASP A 71 16.49 -5.13 2.33
C ASP A 71 15.35 -5.45 1.35
N MET A 72 15.59 -5.37 0.03
CA MET A 72 14.63 -5.68 -1.04
C MET A 72 14.73 -7.14 -1.51
N GLU A 73 15.83 -7.82 -1.18
CA GLU A 73 16.11 -9.22 -1.51
C GLU A 73 15.85 -10.16 -0.34
N ASP A 74 15.85 -9.64 0.89
CA ASP A 74 15.49 -10.40 2.09
C ASP A 74 14.07 -10.98 1.96
N GLN A 75 14.00 -12.30 1.78
CA GLN A 75 12.75 -13.04 1.60
C GLN A 75 11.91 -13.08 2.88
N GLN A 76 12.53 -12.90 4.05
CA GLN A 76 11.85 -12.91 5.34
C GLN A 76 11.10 -11.59 5.58
N SER A 77 11.66 -10.50 5.08
CA SER A 77 11.06 -9.18 4.96
C SER A 77 10.38 -9.05 3.61
N ASN A 78 9.29 -9.78 3.35
CA ASN A 78 8.54 -9.66 2.10
C ASN A 78 7.87 -8.26 2.02
N LYS A 79 8.66 -7.21 1.77
CA LYS A 79 8.26 -5.80 1.80
C LYS A 79 7.29 -5.49 0.65
N GLN A 80 7.30 -6.30 -0.41
CA GLN A 80 6.23 -6.32 -1.41
C GLN A 80 4.88 -6.70 -0.79
N ASN A 81 4.83 -7.67 0.14
CA ASN A 81 3.61 -7.96 0.91
C ASN A 81 3.26 -6.81 1.87
N ILE A 82 4.26 -6.20 2.52
CA ILE A 82 4.04 -5.07 3.44
C ILE A 82 3.50 -3.82 2.72
N LEU A 83 3.92 -3.55 1.48
CA LEU A 83 3.38 -2.48 0.63
C LEU A 83 2.14 -2.91 -0.16
N GLY A 84 1.97 -4.21 -0.39
CA GLY A 84 0.80 -4.81 -1.00
C GLY A 84 -0.46 -4.64 -0.13
N PHE A 85 -0.34 -4.78 1.19
CA PHE A 85 -1.47 -4.58 2.09
C PHE A 85 -2.01 -3.12 2.08
N PRO A 86 -1.19 -2.06 2.21
CA PRO A 86 -1.60 -0.68 1.99
C PRO A 86 -2.20 -0.44 0.60
N GLU A 87 -1.60 -0.98 -0.46
CA GLU A 87 -2.17 -0.87 -1.81
C GLU A 87 -3.58 -1.49 -1.88
N PHE A 88 -3.79 -2.62 -1.20
CA PHE A 88 -5.05 -3.32 -1.15
C PHE A 88 -6.11 -2.63 -0.28
N VAL A 89 -5.74 -2.13 0.91
CA VAL A 89 -6.71 -1.64 1.90
C VAL A 89 -7.04 -0.15 1.72
N LEU A 90 -6.10 0.66 1.22
CA LEU A 90 -6.30 2.11 1.10
C LEU A 90 -7.40 2.54 0.10
N PRO A 91 -7.74 1.81 -0.98
CA PRO A 91 -8.90 2.12 -1.82
C PRO A 91 -10.22 2.26 -1.03
N TYR A 92 -10.47 1.40 -0.04
CA TYR A 92 -11.68 1.46 0.79
C TYR A 92 -11.76 2.77 1.56
N PHE A 93 -10.64 3.22 2.12
CA PHE A 93 -10.54 4.50 2.83
C PHE A 93 -10.57 5.70 1.89
N ASN A 94 -10.00 5.61 0.70
CA ASN A 94 -10.03 6.68 -0.29
C ASN A 94 -11.46 6.94 -0.77
N ASN A 95 -12.25 5.90 -1.01
CA ASN A 95 -13.65 6.05 -1.40
C ASN A 95 -14.49 6.73 -0.29
N LEU A 96 -14.28 6.35 0.97
CA LEU A 96 -14.88 7.05 2.10
C LEU A 96 -14.43 8.51 2.20
N ASN A 97 -13.14 8.77 2.03
CA ASN A 97 -12.61 10.12 2.08
C ASN A 97 -13.19 11.00 0.97
N LEU A 98 -13.36 10.46 -0.24
CA LEU A 98 -14.02 11.18 -1.35
C LEU A 98 -15.48 11.50 -1.01
N LEU A 99 -16.21 10.56 -0.42
CA LEU A 99 -17.60 10.77 0.01
C LEU A 99 -17.69 11.87 1.09
N MET A 100 -16.79 11.84 2.08
CA MET A 100 -16.72 12.85 3.15
C MET A 100 -16.28 14.24 2.66
N GLN A 101 -15.56 14.30 1.54
CA GLN A 101 -15.11 15.55 0.92
C GLN A 101 -16.09 16.08 -0.14
N SER A 102 -17.23 15.41 -0.33
CA SER A 102 -18.26 15.89 -1.25
C SER A 102 -18.87 17.20 -0.74
N GLU A 103 -19.10 18.14 -1.66
CA GLU A 103 -19.82 19.39 -1.38
C GLU A 103 -21.34 19.16 -1.31
N GLU A 104 -21.82 17.99 -1.74
CA GLU A 104 -23.23 17.60 -1.68
C GLU A 104 -23.62 16.99 -0.32
N PRO A 105 -24.90 17.07 0.08
CA PRO A 105 -25.38 16.44 1.31
C PRO A 105 -25.37 14.91 1.21
N GLN A 106 -24.29 14.29 1.69
CA GLN A 106 -24.08 12.84 1.66
C GLN A 106 -24.31 12.14 3.01
N ILE A 107 -24.84 12.82 4.04
CA ILE A 107 -24.92 12.30 5.42
C ILE A 107 -25.69 10.98 5.54
N CYS A 108 -26.77 10.82 4.77
CA CYS A 108 -27.57 9.59 4.76
C CYS A 108 -26.82 8.41 4.15
N ASN A 109 -25.93 8.68 3.18
CA ASN A 109 -25.12 7.67 2.51
C ASN A 109 -23.85 7.33 3.30
N LEU A 110 -23.34 8.31 4.06
CA LEU A 110 -22.09 8.19 4.81
C LEU A 110 -22.16 7.09 5.87
N TYR A 111 -23.28 6.99 6.61
CA TYR A 111 -23.43 5.95 7.63
C TYR A 111 -23.33 4.55 7.02
N GLY A 112 -24.07 4.28 5.94
CA GLY A 112 -24.04 3.00 5.25
C GLY A 112 -22.67 2.69 4.64
N ALA A 113 -22.01 3.69 4.05
CA ALA A 113 -20.68 3.54 3.48
C ALA A 113 -19.63 3.19 4.56
N VAL A 114 -19.66 3.87 5.71
CA VAL A 114 -18.75 3.58 6.84
C VAL A 114 -19.00 2.18 7.38
N GLU A 115 -20.27 1.80 7.56
CA GLU A 115 -20.64 0.45 8.02
C GLU A 115 -20.10 -0.63 7.07
N GLN A 116 -20.26 -0.42 5.76
CA GLN A 116 -19.81 -1.38 4.75
C GLN A 116 -18.28 -1.53 4.74
N VAL A 117 -17.53 -0.43 4.79
CA VAL A 117 -16.07 -0.48 4.85
C VAL A 117 -15.58 -1.13 6.14
N LEU A 118 -16.21 -0.84 7.28
CA LEU A 118 -15.89 -1.51 8.54
C LEU A 118 -16.14 -3.02 8.46
N LYS A 119 -17.28 -3.45 7.90
CA LYS A 119 -17.57 -4.88 7.67
C LYS A 119 -16.52 -5.53 6.77
N THR A 120 -16.11 -4.86 5.70
CA THR A 120 -15.10 -5.36 4.77
C THR A 120 -13.74 -5.51 5.46
N ILE A 121 -13.27 -4.48 6.18
CA ILE A 121 -11.97 -4.53 6.89
C ILE A 121 -11.98 -5.59 7.97
N MET A 122 -13.06 -5.67 8.76
CA MET A 122 -13.21 -6.73 9.75
C MET A 122 -13.26 -8.12 9.11
N GLY A 123 -13.86 -8.24 7.92
CA GLY A 123 -13.93 -9.50 7.17
C GLY A 123 -12.56 -10.12 6.85
N PHE A 124 -11.49 -9.32 6.82
CA PHE A 124 -10.13 -9.79 6.54
C PHE A 124 -9.51 -10.59 7.69
N TYR A 125 -9.90 -10.33 8.95
CA TYR A 125 -9.26 -10.94 10.12
C TYR A 125 -10.23 -11.47 11.17
N ILE A 126 -11.53 -11.13 11.11
CA ILE A 126 -12.56 -11.63 12.02
C ILE A 126 -13.28 -12.84 11.40
N LYS A 127 -13.61 -13.82 12.24
CA LYS A 127 -14.38 -15.00 11.85
C LYS A 127 -15.74 -14.61 11.24
N PRO A 128 -16.16 -15.24 10.13
CA PRO A 128 -17.41 -14.90 9.45
C PRO A 128 -18.64 -15.09 10.33
N ASP A 129 -18.61 -16.03 11.29
CA ASP A 129 -19.71 -16.30 12.22
C ASP A 129 -19.98 -15.11 13.15
N VAL A 130 -18.95 -14.39 13.57
CA VAL A 130 -19.10 -13.22 14.44
C VAL A 130 -19.68 -12.03 13.67
N LEU A 131 -19.31 -11.89 12.39
CA LEU A 131 -19.73 -10.77 11.53
C LEU A 131 -21.17 -10.91 11.01
N LYS A 132 -21.64 -12.15 10.78
CA LYS A 132 -23.03 -12.39 10.33
C LYS A 132 -24.05 -12.23 11.44
N ASN A 133 -23.67 -12.57 12.67
CA ASN A 133 -24.60 -12.67 13.79
C ASN A 133 -24.75 -11.37 14.59
N ARG A 134 -23.94 -10.34 14.31
CA ARG A 134 -23.94 -9.10 15.09
C ARG A 134 -23.86 -7.87 14.17
N PRO A 135 -24.52 -6.75 14.52
CA PRO A 135 -24.31 -5.48 13.83
C PRO A 135 -22.86 -5.03 14.02
N VAL A 136 -22.26 -4.42 12.99
CA VAL A 136 -20.80 -4.19 12.94
C VAL A 136 -20.29 -3.36 14.13
N MET A 137 -21.11 -2.44 14.62
CA MET A 137 -20.79 -1.55 15.76
C MET A 137 -20.70 -2.29 17.09
N LYS A 138 -21.28 -3.50 17.20
CA LYS A 138 -21.27 -4.34 18.41
C LYS A 138 -20.28 -5.51 18.31
N VAL A 139 -19.50 -5.58 17.23
CA VAL A 139 -18.48 -6.62 17.07
C VAL A 139 -17.29 -6.26 17.96
N GLU A 140 -16.88 -7.20 18.82
CA GLU A 140 -15.68 -7.07 19.64
C GLU A 140 -14.42 -7.29 18.80
N TYR A 141 -14.06 -6.28 18.02
CA TYR A 141 -12.93 -6.31 17.08
C TYR A 141 -11.54 -6.35 17.74
N LYS A 142 -11.47 -6.18 19.07
CA LYS A 142 -10.22 -6.30 19.84
C LYS A 142 -10.06 -7.66 20.52
N ASN A 143 -11.09 -8.49 20.53
CA ASN A 143 -11.09 -9.75 21.23
C ASN A 143 -10.44 -10.85 20.35
N PRO A 144 -9.28 -11.40 20.74
CA PRO A 144 -8.56 -12.38 19.92
C PRO A 144 -9.35 -13.66 19.62
N ILE A 145 -10.34 -14.00 20.46
CA ILE A 145 -11.21 -15.17 20.27
C ILE A 145 -11.98 -15.09 18.94
N ASN A 146 -12.26 -13.87 18.49
CA ASN A 146 -13.01 -13.60 17.26
C ASN A 146 -12.11 -13.58 16.02
N PHE A 147 -10.80 -13.66 16.17
CA PHE A 147 -9.87 -13.59 15.04
C PHE A 147 -9.76 -14.93 14.32
N ARG A 148 -9.54 -14.86 13.01
CA ARG A 148 -9.17 -16.01 12.18
C ARG A 148 -7.77 -16.51 12.55
N SER A 149 -7.44 -17.73 12.16
CA SER A 149 -6.05 -18.19 12.22
C SER A 149 -5.18 -17.31 11.32
N LEU A 150 -3.88 -17.20 11.63
CA LEU A 150 -2.95 -16.36 10.85
C LEU A 150 -2.92 -16.74 9.36
N GLU A 151 -3.14 -18.02 9.04
CA GLU A 151 -3.18 -18.58 7.69
C GLU A 151 -4.44 -18.18 6.91
N GLU A 152 -5.52 -17.86 7.62
CA GLU A 152 -6.82 -17.49 7.04
C GLU A 152 -7.03 -15.97 6.95
N ILE A 153 -6.06 -15.17 7.42
CA ILE A 153 -6.11 -13.71 7.32
C ILE A 153 -5.86 -13.29 5.87
N TYR A 154 -6.81 -12.52 5.33
CA TYR A 154 -6.72 -12.04 3.96
C TYR A 154 -6.04 -10.67 3.89
N CYS A 155 -4.80 -10.62 3.38
CA CYS A 155 -4.02 -9.39 3.25
C CYS A 155 -4.00 -8.78 1.83
N GLY A 156 -4.93 -9.20 0.97
CA GLY A 156 -4.96 -8.84 -0.44
C GLY A 156 -4.13 -9.82 -1.27
N ALA A 157 -4.78 -10.49 -2.21
CA ALA A 157 -4.13 -11.45 -3.10
C ALA A 157 -3.31 -10.71 -4.17
N LYS A 158 -2.00 -10.67 -3.99
CA LYS A 158 -1.05 -10.57 -5.11
C LYS A 158 0.09 -11.54 -4.83
N ASP A 159 0.04 -12.69 -5.49
CA ASP A 159 1.18 -13.59 -5.59
C ASP A 159 2.29 -12.84 -6.35
N TYR A 160 3.22 -12.23 -5.61
CA TYR A 160 4.41 -11.59 -6.18
C TYR A 160 5.49 -12.61 -6.58
N HIS A 161 5.16 -13.91 -6.55
CA HIS A 161 5.98 -14.97 -7.12
C HIS A 161 5.65 -15.18 -8.60
N ARG A 162 6.16 -14.30 -9.46
CA ARG A 162 6.51 -14.60 -10.84
C ARG A 162 7.52 -13.59 -11.38
#